data_AF-A0A7X3S7U0-F1
#
_entry.id   AF-A0A7X3S7U0-F1
#
_cell.length_a   1.000
_cell.length_b   1.000
_cell.length_c   1.000
_cell.angle_alpha   90.00
_cell.angle_beta   90.00
_cell.angle_gamma   90.00
#
_symmetry.space_group_name_H-M   'P 1'
#
loop_
_entity.id
_entity.type
_entity.pdbx_description
1 polymer ?
#
loop_
_entity_poly.entity_id
_entity_poly.type
_entity_poly.pdbx_seq_one_letter_code
_entity_poly.pdbx_strand_id
1 'polypeptide(L)'
;MLQFTESILLDGGYSYVDTKEGALKTVFPANVHPFIVTMGDDYFVCSEMIDDAGNTINADFLVRRIDDQYRVVQLILDNRQAVQGAISKLGK
;
A
#
# COMPACT_ATOMS: atom_id res chain seq x y z
N MET A 1 -1.12 -1.58 9.69
CA MET A 1 -1.16 -2.16 8.33
C MET A 1 -2.00 -3.42 8.32
N LEU A 2 -1.64 -4.51 9.00
CA LEU A 2 -2.44 -5.76 9.02
C LEU A 2 -3.93 -5.54 9.33
N GLN A 3 -4.24 -4.84 10.43
CA GLN A 3 -5.63 -4.50 10.79
C GLN A 3 -6.35 -3.67 9.72
N PHE A 4 -5.64 -2.77 9.03
CA PHE A 4 -6.22 -2.00 7.93
C PHE A 4 -6.51 -2.90 6.74
N THR A 5 -5.54 -3.74 6.36
CA THR A 5 -5.71 -4.73 5.30
C THR A 5 -6.93 -5.60 5.59
N GLU A 6 -7.02 -6.22 6.76
CA GLU A 6 -8.18 -7.04 7.16
C GLU A 6 -9.52 -6.28 7.06
N SER A 7 -9.54 -4.98 7.36
CA SER A 7 -10.76 -4.17 7.31
C SER A 7 -11.25 -3.85 5.89
N ILE A 8 -10.39 -3.99 4.88
CA ILE A 8 -10.71 -3.68 3.47
C ILE A 8 -10.81 -4.92 2.59
N LEU A 9 -10.56 -6.12 3.13
CA LEU A 9 -10.73 -7.36 2.37
C LEU A 9 -12.21 -7.74 2.25
N LEU A 10 -12.59 -8.20 1.06
CA LEU A 10 -13.81 -8.95 0.80
C LEU A 10 -13.40 -10.35 0.32
N ASP A 11 -13.88 -11.39 1.00
CA ASP A 11 -13.52 -12.79 0.70
C ASP A 11 -12.00 -13.06 0.65
N GLY A 12 -11.23 -12.32 1.46
CA GLY A 12 -9.77 -12.43 1.55
C GLY A 12 -9.00 -11.63 0.48
N GLY A 13 -9.70 -11.04 -0.50
CA GLY A 13 -9.12 -10.20 -1.54
C GLY A 13 -9.42 -8.71 -1.32
N TYR A 14 -8.52 -7.85 -1.79
CA TYR A 14 -8.75 -6.41 -1.89
C TYR A 14 -8.99 -6.03 -3.34
N SER A 15 -10.19 -5.49 -3.62
CA SER A 15 -10.53 -4.99 -4.96
C SER A 15 -10.22 -3.50 -5.09
N TYR A 16 -9.54 -3.12 -6.16
CA TYR A 16 -9.17 -1.73 -6.43
C TYR A 16 -9.33 -1.38 -7.91
N VAL A 17 -9.49 -0.09 -8.19
CA VAL A 17 -9.50 0.44 -9.56
C VAL A 17 -8.05 0.64 -10.00
N ASP A 18 -7.62 -0.15 -10.99
CA ASP A 18 -6.37 0.09 -11.71
C ASP A 18 -6.63 1.17 -12.77
N THR A 19 -6.10 2.36 -12.52
CA THR A 19 -6.27 3.51 -13.42
C THR A 19 -5.35 3.46 -14.65
N LYS A 20 -4.33 2.60 -14.68
CA LYS A 20 -3.47 2.41 -15.85
C LYS A 20 -4.19 1.58 -16.92
N GLU A 21 -4.90 0.54 -16.47
CA GLU A 21 -5.64 -0.38 -17.35
C GLU A 21 -7.13 -0.04 -17.47
N GLY A 22 -7.66 0.80 -16.57
CA GLY A 22 -9.08 1.14 -16.55
C GLY A 22 -9.97 -0.03 -16.11
N ALA A 23 -9.47 -0.88 -15.21
CA ALA A 23 -10.13 -2.12 -14.79
C ALA A 23 -10.24 -2.23 -13.26
N LEU A 24 -11.23 -2.99 -12.78
CA LEU A 24 -11.27 -3.44 -11.39
C LEU A 24 -10.43 -4.71 -11.26
N LYS A 25 -9.45 -4.69 -10.36
CA LYS A 25 -8.56 -5.82 -10.08
C LYS A 25 -8.71 -6.25 -8.63
N THR A 26 -8.43 -7.52 -8.35
CA THR A 26 -8.39 -8.09 -7.01
C THR A 26 -6.98 -8.61 -6.72
N VAL A 27 -6.50 -8.34 -5.51
CA VAL A 27 -5.20 -8.80 -5.02
C VAL A 27 -5.33 -9.37 -3.60
N PHE A 28 -4.47 -10.32 -3.27
CA PHE A 28 -4.47 -11.05 -2.01
C PHE A 28 -3.19 -10.76 -1.22
N PRO A 29 -3.26 -10.53 0.10
CA PRO A 29 -2.07 -10.35 0.91
C PRO A 29 -1.16 -11.59 0.84
N ALA A 30 0.13 -11.40 0.56
CA ALA A 30 1.06 -12.52 0.42
C ALA A 30 2.22 -12.43 1.42
N ASN A 31 2.98 -11.34 1.38
CA ASN A 31 4.12 -11.16 2.27
C ASN A 31 4.17 -9.74 2.81
N VAL A 32 4.38 -9.64 4.11
CA VAL A 32 4.64 -8.38 4.80
C VAL A 32 6.12 -8.34 5.10
N HIS A 33 6.91 -7.73 4.21
CA HIS A 33 8.27 -7.33 4.55
C HIS A 33 8.21 -5.88 5.07
N PRO A 34 8.43 -5.61 6.37
CA PRO A 34 8.36 -4.24 6.85
C PRO A 34 9.57 -3.46 6.34
N PHE A 35 9.39 -2.73 5.24
CA PHE A 35 10.28 -1.66 4.84
C PHE A 35 9.59 -0.34 5.17
N ILE A 36 10.15 0.41 6.12
CA ILE A 36 9.59 1.65 6.63
C ILE A 36 10.46 2.81 6.14
N VAL A 37 9.86 3.76 5.45
CA VAL A 37 10.52 4.99 4.99
C VAL A 37 9.82 6.20 5.59
N THR A 38 10.56 7.12 6.17
CA THR A 38 10.04 8.40 6.68
C THR A 38 9.90 9.43 5.56
N MET A 39 8.79 10.17 5.57
CA MET A 39 8.51 11.29 4.67
C MET A 39 7.87 12.43 5.47
N GLY A 40 8.69 13.37 5.96
CA GLY A 40 8.25 14.36 6.93
C GLY A 40 7.74 13.68 8.21
N ASP A 41 6.50 13.98 8.60
CA ASP A 41 5.82 13.37 9.77
C ASP A 41 5.09 12.04 9.44
N ASP A 42 5.06 11.65 8.16
CA ASP A 42 4.40 10.45 7.67
C ASP A 42 5.41 9.33 7.38
N TYR A 43 4.89 8.11 7.20
CA TYR A 43 5.67 6.91 6.93
C TYR A 43 5.09 6.14 5.75
N PHE A 44 5.93 5.59 4.90
CA PHE A 44 5.55 4.53 3.97
C PHE A 44 5.94 3.17 4.53
N VAL A 45 4.98 2.24 4.53
CA VAL A 45 5.20 0.82 4.84
C VAL A 45 4.94 0.04 3.56
N CYS A 46 5.94 -0.66 3.04
CA CYS A 46 5.79 -1.49 1.84
C CYS A 46 5.35 -2.91 2.20
N SER A 47 4.58 -3.55 1.32
CA SER A 47 4.18 -4.96 1.41
C SER A 47 3.97 -5.53 0.01
N GLU A 48 3.86 -6.85 -0.08
CA GLU A 48 3.54 -7.58 -1.29
C GLU A 48 2.14 -8.19 -1.23
N MET A 49 1.42 -8.07 -2.34
CA MET A 49 0.17 -8.76 -2.61
C MET A 49 0.32 -9.60 -3.89
N ILE A 50 -0.58 -10.54 -4.13
CA ILE A 50 -0.57 -11.43 -5.30
C ILE A 50 -1.90 -11.27 -6.04
N ASP A 51 -1.86 -11.17 -7.37
CA ASP A 51 -3.07 -11.17 -8.20
C ASP A 51 -3.52 -12.59 -8.56
N ASP A 52 -4.67 -12.71 -9.25
CA ASP A 52 -5.22 -14.00 -9.70
C ASP A 52 -4.30 -14.78 -10.66
N ALA A 53 -3.36 -14.08 -11.32
CA ALA A 53 -2.37 -14.68 -12.21
C ALA A 53 -1.09 -15.11 -11.47
N GLY A 54 -1.00 -14.88 -10.17
CA GLY A 54 0.16 -15.20 -9.34
C GLY A 54 1.28 -14.14 -9.38
N ASN A 55 1.05 -12.96 -9.96
CA ASN A 55 2.03 -11.90 -10.02
C ASN A 55 2.11 -11.13 -8.71
N THR A 56 3.33 -10.76 -8.30
CA THR A 56 3.54 -9.90 -7.14
C THR A 56 3.21 -8.44 -7.47
N ILE A 57 2.26 -7.89 -6.73
CA ILE A 57 1.85 -6.50 -6.76
C ILE A 57 2.39 -5.78 -5.51
N ASN A 58 3.03 -4.64 -5.72
CA ASN A 58 3.50 -3.81 -4.62
C ASN A 58 2.34 -3.06 -3.96
N ALA A 59 2.29 -3.10 -2.64
CA ALA A 59 1.36 -2.37 -1.80
C ALA A 59 2.13 -1.41 -0.89
N ASP A 60 2.01 -0.11 -1.16
CA ASP A 60 2.64 0.95 -0.39
C ASP A 60 1.58 1.64 0.48
N PHE A 61 1.73 1.53 1.81
CA PHE A 61 0.81 2.12 2.78
C PHE A 61 1.37 3.43 3.31
N LEU A 62 0.64 4.54 3.09
CA LEU A 62 0.92 5.80 3.77
C LEU A 62 0.32 5.75 5.16
N VAL A 63 1.16 5.96 6.16
CA VAL A 63 0.82 5.92 7.58
C VAL A 63 1.10 7.28 8.20
N ARG A 64 0.14 7.79 8.96
CA ARG A 64 0.23 9.05 9.70
C ARG A 64 0.01 8.81 11.18
N ARG A 65 0.68 9.60 12.03
CA ARG A 65 0.36 9.67 13.46
C ARG A 65 -0.81 10.63 13.69
N ILE A 66 -1.93 10.12 14.21
CA ILE A 66 -3.13 10.89 14.55
C ILE A 66 -3.54 10.49 15.97
N ASP A 67 -3.65 11.46 16.87
CA ASP A 67 -3.97 11.24 18.29
C ASP A 67 -3.11 10.14 18.94
N ASP A 68 -1.79 10.22 18.74
CA ASP A 68 -0.80 9.24 19.21
C ASP A 68 -0.95 7.80 18.68
N GLN A 69 -1.74 7.61 17.62
CA GLN A 69 -1.91 6.31 16.96
C GLN A 69 -1.43 6.37 15.50
N TYR A 70 -0.73 5.32 15.06
CA TYR A 70 -0.35 5.16 13.66
C TYR A 70 -1.54 4.61 12.86
N ARG A 71 -2.02 5.39 11.90
CA ARG A 71 -3.17 5.04 11.05
C ARG A 71 -2.75 5.01 9.59
N VAL A 72 -3.17 3.96 8.89
CA VAL A 72 -3.07 3.94 7.43
C VAL A 72 -4.10 4.91 6.89
N VAL A 73 -3.66 5.87 6.09
CA VAL A 73 -4.52 6.87 5.45
C VAL A 73 -4.62 6.69 3.93
N GLN A 74 -3.70 5.91 3.35
CA GLN A 74 -3.74 5.58 1.93
C GLN A 74 -3.05 4.24 1.67
N LEU A 75 -3.62 3.47 0.75
CA LEU A 75 -2.98 2.32 0.11
C LEU A 75 -2.76 2.64 -1.37
N ILE A 76 -1.53 2.49 -1.84
CA ILE A 76 -1.13 2.68 -3.23
C ILE A 76 -0.69 1.32 -3.77
N LEU A 77 -1.35 0.85 -4.81
CA LEU A 77 -1.04 -0.42 -5.46
C LEU A 77 -0.34 -0.20 -6.80
N ASP A 78 0.61 -1.08 -7.08
CA ASP A 78 1.34 -1.15 -8.34
C ASP A 78 1.94 0.19 -8.79
N ASN A 79 2.36 1.06 -7.88
CA ASN A 79 2.87 2.38 -8.25
C ASN A 79 4.13 2.79 -7.49
N ARG A 80 5.00 1.80 -7.25
CA ARG A 80 6.26 1.97 -6.50
C ARG A 80 7.13 3.10 -7.06
N GLN A 81 7.18 3.26 -8.39
CA GLN A 81 7.96 4.33 -9.01
C GLN A 81 7.46 5.73 -8.61
N ALA A 82 6.14 5.94 -8.58
CA ALA A 82 5.58 7.22 -8.15
C ALA A 82 5.82 7.45 -6.65
N VAL A 83 5.70 6.42 -5.81
CA VAL A 83 5.97 6.50 -4.37
C VAL A 83 7.44 6.86 -4.12
N GLN A 84 8.39 6.19 -4.77
CA GLN A 84 9.82 6.51 -4.67
C GLN A 84 10.12 7.93 -5.15
N GLY A 85 9.48 8.37 -6.25
CA GLY A 85 9.59 9.74 -6.74
C GLY A 85 9.04 10.78 -5.75
N ALA A 86 7.93 10.48 -5.07
CA ALA A 86 7.35 11.33 -4.03
C ALA A 86 8.28 11.41 -2.81
N ILE A 87 8.75 10.28 -2.29
CA ILE A 87 9.69 10.20 -1.17
C ILE A 87 10.96 11.00 -1.48
N SER A 88 11.53 10.87 -2.68
CA SER A 88 12.77 11.58 -3.06
C SER A 88 12.59 13.10 -3.14
N LYS A 89 11.38 13.58 -3.42
CA LYS A 89 11.05 15.02 -3.53
C LYS A 89 10.62 15.62 -2.19
N LEU A 90 9.87 14.86 -1.39
CA LEU A 90 9.23 15.31 -0.15
C LEU A 90 10.04 14.95 1.11
N GLY A 91 10.96 14.01 1.02
CA GLY A 91 11.87 13.61 2.10
C GLY A 91 13.11 14.49 2.24
N LYS A 92 13.13 15.67 1.61
CA LYS A 92 14.10 16.74 1.84
C LYS A 92 13.49 17.82 2.70
#